data_AF-A8QD29-F1
#
_entry.id   AF-A8QD29-F1
#
_cell.length_a   1.000
_cell.length_b   1.000
_cell.length_c   1.000
_cell.angle_alpha   90.00
_cell.angle_beta   90.00
_cell.angle_gamma   90.00
#
_symmetry.space_group_name_H-M   'P 1'
#
loop_
_entity.id
_entity.type
_entity.pdbx_description
1 polymer ?
#
loop_
_entity_poly.entity_id
_entity_poly.type
_entity_poly.pdbx_seq_one_letter_code
_entity_poly.pdbx_strand_id
1 'polypeptide(L)'
;MEVSRGVPIATWSCGQCARTVPNPYAKTPHPTVLDHHRPSSTIPTLEGMAGWFSWVSGKRDNKNTARDAIIGLREQLHLIAKKEEHLQTKIDEELRKAKDNVTSNKRAAQAALRQKKMYETELDRLAGSRMTLETQVNAIENANMNLETMRAMQRGSAALKHIHANMDIDKVDNTMDSIREEMALTNEISEAISNPVGLGHELDEDELRNELQELEQDELHNRLVGAEAAPAHHISTPTQSDATKNAHADSVDEDAELRALQAELAM
;
A
#
# COMPACT_ATOMS: atom_id res chain seq x y z
N MET A 1 21.28 55.62 4.34
CA MET A 1 20.70 54.30 4.60
C MET A 1 20.27 54.23 6.05
N GLU A 2 19.05 53.74 6.27
CA GLU A 2 18.56 53.03 7.49
C GLU A 2 18.48 53.79 8.83
N VAL A 3 17.57 53.51 9.79
CA VAL A 3 16.38 52.64 9.95
C VAL A 3 15.72 53.03 11.29
N SER A 4 14.38 52.94 11.39
CA SER A 4 13.58 52.43 12.54
C SER A 4 12.21 53.13 12.61
N ARG A 5 11.12 52.46 12.22
CA ARG A 5 10.27 51.51 12.97
C ARG A 5 9.30 52.19 13.97
N GLY A 6 8.01 52.13 13.61
CA GLY A 6 6.84 52.35 14.47
C GLY A 6 5.55 52.30 13.63
N VAL A 7 4.83 51.17 13.65
CA VAL A 7 3.58 50.95 12.89
C VAL A 7 2.45 50.60 13.88
N PRO A 8 1.21 51.13 13.69
CA PRO A 8 0.14 51.08 14.67
C PRO A 8 -0.73 49.81 14.66
N ILE A 9 -1.49 49.69 15.75
CA ILE A 9 -2.32 48.57 16.20
C ILE A 9 -3.66 48.56 15.44
N ALA A 10 -4.01 47.43 14.81
CA ALA A 10 -5.32 47.18 14.19
C ALA A 10 -6.13 46.20 15.06
N THR A 11 -7.25 46.66 15.61
CA THR A 11 -8.23 45.84 16.32
C THR A 11 -9.19 45.18 15.33
N TRP A 12 -9.20 43.85 15.30
CA TRP A 12 -10.18 43.04 14.57
C TRP A 12 -11.31 42.60 15.51
N SER A 13 -12.54 42.89 15.13
CA SER A 13 -13.78 42.44 15.78
C SER A 13 -14.06 40.98 15.41
N CYS A 14 -13.92 40.06 16.37
CA CYS A 14 -14.28 38.65 16.23
C CYS A 14 -15.74 38.42 16.68
N GLY A 15 -16.58 37.95 15.75
CA GLY A 15 -17.98 37.59 16.00
C GLY A 15 -18.11 36.33 16.87
N GLN A 16 -19.12 36.34 17.74
CA GLN A 16 -19.42 35.36 18.78
C GLN A 16 -19.40 33.88 18.34
N CYS A 17 -18.57 33.09 19.03
CA CYS A 17 -18.78 31.66 19.29
C CYS A 17 -19.14 31.50 20.78
N ALA A 18 -20.42 31.30 21.12
CA ALA A 18 -20.85 30.96 22.47
C ALA A 18 -21.29 29.49 22.50
N ARG A 19 -20.47 28.63 23.10
CA ARG A 19 -20.75 27.21 23.35
C ARG A 19 -20.96 27.04 24.85
N THR A 20 -22.21 26.89 25.29
CA THR A 20 -22.58 26.60 26.68
C THR A 20 -22.49 25.10 26.97
N VAL A 21 -21.75 24.74 28.01
CA VAL A 21 -21.61 23.36 28.53
C VAL A 21 -22.60 23.18 29.69
N PRO A 22 -23.44 22.12 29.73
CA PRO A 22 -24.36 21.90 30.85
C PRO A 22 -23.72 21.15 32.05
N ASN A 23 -24.14 21.58 33.24
CA ASN A 23 -23.72 21.17 34.58
C ASN A 23 -24.30 19.80 35.01
N PRO A 24 -23.49 18.84 35.51
CA PRO A 24 -23.96 17.47 35.82
C PRO A 24 -24.55 17.22 37.22
N TYR A 25 -24.90 18.24 38.02
CA TYR A 25 -25.44 18.04 39.38
C TYR A 25 -26.70 18.84 39.72
N ALA A 26 -27.81 18.63 38.98
CA ALA A 26 -29.13 19.15 39.37
C ALA A 26 -30.06 18.01 39.80
N LYS A 27 -30.35 17.93 41.11
CA LYS A 27 -31.39 17.05 41.70
C LYS A 27 -32.77 17.65 41.43
N THR A 28 -33.71 16.85 40.94
CA THR A 28 -35.14 17.23 40.86
C THR A 28 -36.00 16.39 41.82
N PRO A 29 -37.06 16.96 42.42
CA PRO A 29 -37.88 16.30 43.45
C PRO A 29 -39.04 15.48 42.86
N HIS A 30 -39.45 14.43 43.60
CA HIS A 30 -40.65 13.63 43.36
C HIS A 30 -41.95 14.44 43.55
N PRO A 31 -43.02 14.07 42.82
CA PRO A 31 -44.35 14.07 43.42
C PRO A 31 -45.14 12.77 43.21
N THR A 32 -45.97 12.50 44.21
CA THR A 32 -46.76 11.31 44.49
C THR A 32 -48.11 11.31 43.76
N VAL A 33 -48.45 10.15 43.16
CA VAL A 33 -49.76 9.48 42.95
C VAL A 33 -51.03 10.30 42.68
N LEU A 34 -51.70 9.96 41.57
CA LEU A 34 -53.18 9.91 41.48
C LEU A 34 -53.62 8.87 40.42
N ASP A 35 -54.36 7.87 40.89
CA ASP A 35 -55.05 6.82 40.15
C ASP A 35 -56.18 7.38 39.27
N HIS A 36 -56.41 6.80 38.08
CA HIS A 36 -57.72 6.25 37.66
C HIS A 36 -57.76 5.73 36.20
N HIS A 37 -58.25 4.48 36.08
CA HIS A 37 -59.03 3.87 34.99
C HIS A 37 -58.41 3.25 33.71
N ARG A 38 -58.50 1.89 33.68
CA ARG A 38 -58.85 0.92 32.59
C ARG A 38 -57.80 0.54 31.51
N PRO A 39 -57.96 -0.58 30.77
CA PRO A 39 -58.45 -1.93 31.12
C PRO A 39 -57.59 -3.10 30.55
N SER A 40 -57.88 -4.31 31.03
CA SER A 40 -57.87 -5.59 30.28
C SER A 40 -56.54 -6.14 29.73
N SER A 41 -56.10 -7.22 30.38
CA SER A 41 -55.10 -8.18 29.92
C SER A 41 -55.44 -8.80 28.55
N THR A 42 -54.56 -8.60 27.57
CA THR A 42 -54.37 -9.54 26.46
C THR A 42 -52.91 -9.99 26.48
N ILE A 43 -52.72 -11.30 26.61
CA ILE A 43 -51.44 -12.00 26.60
C ILE A 43 -50.93 -12.04 25.15
N PRO A 44 -49.75 -11.50 24.81
CA PRO A 44 -49.11 -11.81 23.55
C PRO A 44 -48.50 -13.22 23.62
N THR A 45 -48.84 -14.04 22.63
CA THR A 45 -48.45 -15.43 22.46
C THR A 45 -46.93 -15.60 22.28
N LEU A 46 -46.42 -16.74 22.77
CA LEU A 46 -45.03 -17.21 22.74
C LEU A 46 -44.56 -17.58 21.32
N GLU A 47 -44.61 -16.65 20.38
CA GLU A 47 -44.14 -16.88 19.00
C GLU A 47 -43.21 -15.78 18.47
N GLY A 48 -42.75 -14.88 19.36
CA GLY A 48 -41.84 -13.78 19.02
C GLY A 48 -40.42 -13.88 19.61
N MET A 49 -40.15 -14.86 20.47
CA MET A 49 -38.88 -14.93 21.24
C MET A 49 -37.84 -15.93 20.71
N ALA A 50 -38.08 -16.53 19.53
CA ALA A 50 -37.10 -17.41 18.87
C ALA A 50 -36.16 -16.67 17.90
N GLY A 51 -36.43 -15.41 17.55
CA GLY A 51 -35.62 -14.63 16.60
C GLY A 51 -34.35 -14.03 17.20
N TRP A 52 -34.37 -13.65 18.48
CA TRP A 52 -33.24 -12.95 19.12
C TRP A 52 -32.15 -13.87 19.68
N PHE A 53 -32.42 -15.16 19.86
CA PHE A 53 -31.43 -16.14 20.35
C PHE A 53 -30.71 -16.91 19.22
N SER A 54 -31.06 -16.70 17.95
CA SER A 54 -30.44 -17.40 16.80
C SER A 54 -29.09 -16.81 16.34
N TRP A 55 -28.77 -15.56 16.73
CA TRP A 55 -27.49 -14.91 16.35
C TRP A 55 -26.27 -15.35 17.18
N VAL A 56 -26.45 -16.07 18.29
CA VAL A 56 -25.37 -16.49 19.22
C VAL A 56 -24.91 -17.94 18.98
N SER A 57 -25.46 -18.67 18.01
CA SER A 57 -25.02 -20.04 17.70
C SER A 57 -25.07 -20.35 16.21
N GLY A 58 -24.17 -19.70 15.46
CA GLY A 58 -24.04 -19.86 14.01
C GLY A 58 -22.60 -20.12 13.57
N LYS A 59 -21.89 -21.05 14.20
CA LYS A 59 -20.58 -21.51 13.71
C LYS A 59 -20.80 -22.50 12.55
N ARG A 60 -21.11 -21.99 11.35
CA ARG A 60 -21.06 -22.75 10.09
C ARG A 60 -20.25 -21.98 9.04
N ASP A 61 -19.08 -22.54 8.73
CA ASP A 61 -18.22 -22.39 7.56
C ASP A 61 -18.00 -20.99 6.95
N ASN A 62 -17.17 -20.20 7.64
CA ASN A 62 -16.61 -18.93 7.16
C ASN A 62 -15.81 -19.05 5.83
N LYS A 63 -15.42 -20.27 5.43
CA LYS A 63 -14.69 -20.52 4.17
C LYS A 63 -15.63 -20.55 2.96
N ASN A 64 -16.86 -21.04 3.13
CA ASN A 64 -17.82 -21.10 2.04
C ASN A 64 -18.40 -19.70 1.79
N THR A 65 -18.71 -18.96 2.87
CA THR A 65 -19.19 -17.57 2.76
C THR A 65 -18.21 -16.62 2.06
N ALA A 66 -16.90 -16.71 2.36
CA ALA A 66 -15.89 -15.88 1.70
C ALA A 66 -15.75 -16.22 0.20
N ARG A 67 -15.77 -17.52 -0.14
CA ARG A 67 -15.71 -17.97 -1.53
C ARG A 67 -16.94 -17.55 -2.32
N ASP A 68 -18.13 -17.74 -1.75
CA ASP A 68 -19.39 -17.34 -2.37
C ASP A 68 -19.45 -15.82 -2.58
N ALA A 69 -18.97 -15.04 -1.62
CA ALA A 69 -18.84 -13.58 -1.76
C ALA A 69 -17.89 -13.18 -2.89
N ILE A 70 -16.71 -13.82 -2.99
CA ILE A 70 -15.77 -13.56 -4.09
C ILE A 70 -16.39 -13.91 -5.45
N ILE A 71 -17.11 -15.03 -5.56
CA ILE A 71 -17.79 -15.43 -6.80
C ILE A 71 -18.84 -14.38 -7.18
N GLY A 72 -19.70 -13.96 -6.25
CA GLY A 72 -20.72 -12.95 -6.51
C GLY A 72 -20.14 -11.59 -6.92
N LEU A 73 -19.06 -11.15 -6.26
CA LEU A 73 -18.36 -9.91 -6.62
C LEU A 73 -17.76 -10.00 -8.03
N ARG A 74 -17.16 -11.14 -8.40
CA ARG A 74 -16.60 -11.37 -9.74
C ARG A 74 -17.66 -11.43 -10.82
N GLU A 75 -18.81 -12.04 -10.53
CA GLU A 75 -19.95 -12.04 -11.45
C GLU A 75 -20.44 -10.60 -11.71
N GLN A 76 -20.55 -9.80 -10.65
CA GLN A 76 -20.92 -8.39 -10.78
C GLN A 76 -19.89 -7.58 -11.58
N LEU A 77 -18.59 -7.82 -11.37
CA LEU A 77 -17.52 -7.21 -12.18
C LEU A 77 -17.66 -7.55 -13.67
N HIS A 78 -17.99 -8.79 -13.99
CA HIS A 78 -18.22 -9.21 -15.37
C HIS A 78 -19.45 -8.54 -16.00
N LEU A 79 -20.53 -8.34 -15.23
CA LEU A 79 -21.70 -7.57 -15.70
C LEU A 79 -21.35 -6.09 -15.93
N ILE A 80 -20.55 -5.49 -15.05
CA ILE A 80 -20.06 -4.11 -15.24
C ILE A 80 -19.22 -4.00 -16.51
N ALA A 81 -18.28 -4.91 -16.73
CA ALA A 81 -17.43 -4.91 -17.93
C ALA A 81 -18.26 -4.99 -19.23
N LYS A 82 -19.28 -5.86 -19.29
CA LYS A 82 -20.20 -5.92 -20.43
C LYS A 82 -20.99 -4.62 -20.64
N LYS A 83 -21.39 -3.97 -19.54
CA LYS A 83 -22.10 -2.68 -19.61
C LYS A 83 -21.18 -1.55 -20.05
N GLU A 84 -19.93 -1.52 -19.61
CA GLU A 84 -18.89 -0.59 -20.06
C GLU A 84 -18.69 -0.70 -21.58
N GLU A 85 -18.55 -1.92 -22.12
CA GLU A 85 -18.42 -2.17 -23.57
C GLU A 85 -19.65 -1.68 -24.36
N HIS A 86 -20.86 -1.94 -23.84
CA HIS A 86 -22.08 -1.46 -24.46
C HIS A 86 -22.17 0.07 -24.48
N LEU A 87 -21.81 0.72 -23.37
CA LEU A 87 -21.78 2.18 -23.29
C LEU A 87 -20.72 2.79 -24.21
N GLN A 88 -19.56 2.15 -24.34
CA GLN A 88 -18.52 2.58 -25.28
C GLN A 88 -19.02 2.57 -26.72
N THR A 89 -19.71 1.49 -27.12
CA THR A 89 -20.35 1.39 -28.43
C THR A 89 -21.37 2.52 -28.65
N LYS A 90 -22.18 2.85 -27.63
CA LYS A 90 -23.16 3.95 -27.68
C LYS A 90 -22.49 5.32 -27.79
N ILE A 91 -21.38 5.53 -27.10
CA ILE A 91 -20.57 6.75 -27.19
C ILE A 91 -20.07 6.95 -28.63
N ASP A 92 -19.56 5.89 -29.25
CA ASP A 92 -19.06 5.93 -30.62
C ASP A 92 -20.18 6.17 -31.65
N GLU A 93 -21.35 5.55 -31.45
CA GLU A 93 -22.55 5.81 -32.26
C GLU A 93 -22.98 7.28 -32.20
N GLU A 94 -23.09 7.86 -31.00
CA GLU A 94 -23.49 9.26 -30.84
C GLU A 94 -22.41 10.23 -31.36
N LEU A 95 -21.13 9.89 -31.21
CA LEU A 95 -20.03 10.65 -31.80
C LEU A 95 -20.12 10.65 -33.34
N ARG A 96 -20.42 9.49 -33.95
CA ARG A 96 -20.62 9.39 -35.40
C ARG A 96 -21.80 10.23 -35.85
N LYS A 97 -22.96 10.13 -35.17
CA LYS A 97 -24.14 10.96 -35.46
C LYS A 97 -23.81 12.46 -35.36
N ALA A 98 -23.03 12.86 -34.36
CA ALA A 98 -22.62 14.25 -34.21
C ALA A 98 -21.74 14.72 -35.39
N LYS A 99 -20.78 13.89 -35.83
CA LYS A 99 -19.92 14.16 -36.99
C LYS A 99 -20.73 14.27 -38.28
N ASP A 100 -21.66 13.35 -38.51
CA ASP A 100 -22.50 13.32 -39.72
C ASP A 100 -23.42 14.57 -39.84
N ASN A 101 -23.81 15.16 -38.70
CA ASN A 101 -24.74 16.30 -38.64
C ASN A 101 -24.06 17.65 -38.38
N VAL A 102 -22.74 17.72 -38.21
CA VAL A 102 -22.05 18.94 -37.76
C VAL A 102 -22.16 20.10 -38.75
N THR A 103 -22.15 19.80 -40.05
CA THR A 103 -22.24 20.78 -41.14
C THR A 103 -23.67 21.02 -41.62
N SER A 104 -24.55 20.01 -41.52
CA SER A 104 -25.91 20.05 -42.04
C SER A 104 -26.95 20.51 -41.00
N ASN A 105 -26.86 19.99 -39.76
CA ASN A 105 -27.84 20.25 -38.71
C ASN A 105 -27.18 20.38 -37.33
N LYS A 106 -26.77 21.61 -37.03
CA LYS A 106 -26.11 21.96 -35.76
C LYS A 106 -26.92 21.58 -34.51
N ARG A 107 -28.26 21.63 -34.57
CA ARG A 107 -29.12 21.26 -33.43
C ARG A 107 -29.10 19.75 -33.17
N ALA A 108 -29.13 18.95 -34.24
CA ALA A 108 -29.02 17.49 -34.15
C ALA A 108 -27.63 17.07 -33.64
N ALA A 109 -26.56 17.70 -34.14
CA ALA A 109 -25.20 17.46 -33.66
C ALA A 109 -25.04 17.79 -32.17
N GLN A 110 -25.58 18.92 -31.71
CA GLN A 110 -25.58 19.28 -30.28
C GLN A 110 -26.36 18.28 -29.41
N ALA A 111 -27.49 17.76 -29.90
CA ALA A 111 -28.26 16.75 -29.17
C ALA A 111 -27.47 15.44 -29.03
N ALA A 112 -26.81 14.98 -30.10
CA ALA A 112 -25.96 13.79 -30.07
C ALA A 112 -24.77 13.96 -29.10
N LEU A 113 -24.12 15.13 -29.09
CA LEU A 113 -23.03 15.42 -28.15
C LEU A 113 -23.49 15.41 -26.68
N ARG A 114 -24.72 15.89 -26.40
CA ARG A 114 -25.28 15.80 -25.03
C ARG A 114 -25.48 14.34 -24.61
N GLN A 115 -26.02 13.50 -25.49
CA GLN A 115 -26.20 12.08 -25.19
C GLN A 115 -24.88 11.35 -25.01
N LYS A 116 -23.89 11.64 -25.86
CA LYS A 116 -22.51 11.18 -25.67
C LYS A 116 -22.01 11.51 -24.26
N LYS A 117 -22.19 12.75 -23.81
CA LYS A 117 -21.73 13.18 -22.48
C LYS A 117 -22.44 12.48 -21.33
N MET A 118 -23.73 12.18 -21.49
CA MET A 118 -24.47 11.38 -20.50
C MET A 118 -23.93 9.95 -20.41
N TYR A 119 -23.62 9.31 -21.55
CA TYR A 119 -23.04 7.97 -21.54
C TYR A 119 -21.63 7.93 -20.96
N GLU A 120 -20.79 8.93 -21.26
CA GLU A 120 -19.47 9.09 -20.61
C GLU A 120 -19.59 9.19 -19.08
N THR A 121 -20.56 9.98 -18.60
CA THR A 121 -20.74 10.17 -17.15
C THR A 121 -21.18 8.88 -16.46
N GLU A 122 -22.04 8.07 -17.11
CA GLU A 122 -22.40 6.76 -16.59
C GLU A 122 -21.22 5.77 -16.65
N LEU A 123 -20.37 5.85 -17.69
CA LEU A 123 -19.16 5.04 -17.81
C LEU A 123 -18.17 5.37 -16.68
N ASP A 124 -17.95 6.65 -16.37
CA ASP A 124 -17.12 7.09 -15.24
C ASP A 124 -17.66 6.56 -13.89
N ARG A 125 -19.00 6.57 -13.72
CA ARG A 125 -19.64 6.03 -12.51
C ARG A 125 -19.44 4.52 -12.38
N LEU A 126 -19.49 3.78 -13.50
CA LEU A 126 -19.22 2.34 -13.52
C LEU A 126 -17.76 2.04 -13.22
N ALA A 127 -16.82 2.81 -13.76
CA ALA A 127 -15.39 2.66 -13.48
C ALA A 127 -15.08 2.81 -11.97
N GLY A 128 -15.68 3.81 -11.31
CA GLY A 128 -15.55 3.96 -9.85
C GLY A 128 -16.17 2.79 -9.07
N SER A 129 -17.31 2.28 -9.54
CA SER A 129 -17.95 1.09 -8.95
C SER A 129 -17.08 -0.16 -9.12
N ARG A 130 -16.45 -0.34 -10.29
CA ARG A 130 -15.54 -1.44 -10.61
C ARG A 130 -14.33 -1.44 -9.68
N MET A 131 -13.66 -0.30 -9.54
CA MET A 131 -12.52 -0.12 -8.63
C MET A 131 -12.88 -0.49 -7.18
N THR A 132 -14.07 -0.08 -6.73
CA THR A 132 -14.56 -0.39 -5.38
C THR A 132 -14.73 -1.90 -5.19
N LEU A 133 -15.34 -2.59 -6.16
CA LEU A 133 -15.54 -4.05 -6.11
C LEU A 133 -14.23 -4.82 -6.19
N GLU A 134 -13.29 -4.41 -7.06
CA GLU A 134 -11.94 -4.99 -7.14
C GLU A 134 -11.19 -4.88 -5.80
N THR A 135 -11.28 -3.71 -5.16
CA THR A 135 -10.70 -3.48 -3.82
C THR A 135 -11.30 -4.43 -2.78
N GLN A 136 -12.62 -4.65 -2.83
CA GLN A 136 -13.30 -5.57 -1.91
C GLN A 136 -12.89 -7.03 -2.15
N VAL A 137 -12.76 -7.47 -3.40
CA VAL A 137 -12.27 -8.82 -3.73
C VAL A 137 -10.88 -9.04 -3.12
N ASN A 138 -9.95 -8.11 -3.37
CA ASN A 138 -8.58 -8.19 -2.84
C ASN A 138 -8.57 -8.21 -1.31
N ALA A 139 -9.42 -7.40 -0.66
CA ALA A 139 -9.52 -7.37 0.80
C ALA A 139 -10.01 -8.71 1.38
N ILE A 140 -11.01 -9.33 0.76
CA ILE A 140 -11.54 -10.63 1.20
C ILE A 140 -10.51 -11.74 0.97
N GLU A 141 -9.79 -11.71 -0.15
CA GLU A 141 -8.74 -12.69 -0.44
C GLU A 141 -7.59 -12.61 0.57
N ASN A 142 -7.11 -11.39 0.87
CA ASN A 142 -6.09 -11.16 1.90
C ASN A 142 -6.57 -11.60 3.29
N ALA A 143 -7.81 -11.28 3.66
CA ALA A 143 -8.39 -11.71 4.92
C ALA A 143 -8.48 -13.24 5.02
N ASN A 144 -8.78 -13.93 3.92
CA ASN A 144 -8.84 -15.39 3.90
C ASN A 144 -7.44 -16.02 4.04
N MET A 145 -6.41 -15.46 3.40
CA MET A 145 -5.01 -15.90 3.61
C MET A 145 -4.58 -15.71 5.07
N ASN A 146 -4.84 -14.54 5.65
CA ASN A 146 -4.53 -14.27 7.07
C ASN A 146 -5.23 -15.27 8.00
N LEU A 147 -6.50 -15.58 7.72
CA LEU A 147 -7.26 -16.59 8.46
C LEU A 147 -6.61 -17.98 8.36
N GLU A 148 -6.08 -18.36 7.20
CA GLU A 148 -5.38 -19.64 7.03
C GLU A 148 -4.05 -19.69 7.78
N THR A 149 -3.27 -18.61 7.77
CA THR A 149 -2.05 -18.47 8.58
C THR A 149 -2.36 -18.63 10.06
N MET A 150 -3.39 -17.93 10.57
CA MET A 150 -3.83 -18.05 11.96
C MET A 150 -4.25 -19.48 12.31
N ARG A 151 -4.95 -20.18 11.40
CA ARG A 151 -5.31 -21.60 11.60
C ARG A 151 -4.09 -22.51 11.61
N ALA A 152 -3.06 -22.22 10.83
CA ALA A 152 -1.80 -22.98 10.86
C ALA A 152 -1.08 -22.78 12.20
N MET A 153 -0.97 -21.53 12.67
CA MET A 153 -0.42 -21.21 13.99
C MET A 153 -1.19 -21.91 15.12
N GLN A 154 -2.53 -21.91 15.07
CA GLN A 154 -3.36 -22.62 16.05
C GLN A 154 -3.09 -24.12 16.07
N ARG A 155 -2.95 -24.75 14.89
CA ARG A 155 -2.59 -26.18 14.80
C ARG A 155 -1.20 -26.45 15.36
N GLY A 156 -0.21 -25.60 15.06
CA GLY A 156 1.14 -25.70 15.62
C GLY A 156 1.13 -25.56 17.15
N SER A 157 0.45 -24.54 17.67
CA SER A 157 0.29 -24.32 19.13
C SER A 157 -0.41 -25.50 19.82
N ALA A 158 -1.45 -26.08 19.20
CA ALA A 158 -2.12 -27.26 19.73
C ALA A 158 -1.20 -28.49 19.75
N ALA A 159 -0.40 -28.70 18.70
CA ALA A 159 0.59 -29.77 18.64
C ALA A 159 1.68 -29.58 19.72
N LEU A 160 2.22 -28.37 19.86
CA LEU A 160 3.16 -28.00 20.94
C LEU A 160 2.57 -28.28 22.32
N LYS A 161 1.31 -27.87 22.56
CA LYS A 161 0.62 -28.14 23.82
C LYS A 161 0.46 -29.64 24.09
N HIS A 162 0.17 -30.44 23.07
CA HIS A 162 0.07 -31.89 23.21
C HIS A 162 1.43 -32.54 23.48
N ILE A 163 2.50 -32.09 22.80
CA ILE A 163 3.87 -32.54 23.07
C ILE A 163 4.26 -32.22 24.52
N HIS A 164 4.00 -31.00 24.99
CA HIS A 164 4.29 -30.59 26.37
C HIS A 164 3.41 -31.32 27.40
N ALA A 165 2.14 -31.59 27.09
CA ALA A 165 1.25 -32.31 28.01
C ALA A 165 1.65 -33.79 28.20
N ASN A 166 2.29 -34.40 27.20
CA ASN A 166 2.83 -35.77 27.29
C ASN A 166 4.26 -35.81 27.82
N MET A 167 4.89 -34.64 28.04
CA MET A 167 6.17 -34.52 28.71
C MET A 167 5.89 -34.38 30.21
N ASP A 168 5.99 -35.50 30.92
CA ASP A 168 5.80 -35.56 32.36
C ASP A 168 6.74 -34.56 33.04
N ILE A 169 6.22 -33.59 33.81
CA ILE A 169 7.02 -32.54 34.46
C ILE A 169 8.13 -33.16 35.33
N ASP A 170 7.83 -34.28 35.98
CA ASP A 170 8.80 -35.02 36.79
C ASP A 170 9.96 -35.61 35.95
N LYS A 171 9.70 -35.93 34.68
CA LYS A 171 10.76 -36.33 33.73
C LYS A 171 11.49 -35.14 33.16
N VAL A 172 10.83 -33.99 32.99
CA VAL A 172 11.48 -32.75 32.55
C VAL A 172 12.43 -32.23 33.61
N ASP A 173 12.08 -32.27 34.90
CA ASP A 173 12.99 -31.89 35.98
C ASP A 173 14.22 -32.82 36.06
N ASN A 174 14.02 -34.14 36.00
CA ASN A 174 15.12 -35.10 35.92
C ASN A 174 15.98 -34.91 34.66
N THR A 175 15.36 -34.61 33.51
CA THR A 175 16.08 -34.35 32.26
C THR A 175 16.81 -33.00 32.32
N MET A 176 16.25 -31.97 32.96
CA MET A 176 16.90 -30.68 33.16
C MET A 176 18.05 -30.77 34.16
N ASP A 177 17.97 -31.65 35.16
CA ASP A 177 19.09 -31.94 36.05
C ASP A 177 20.20 -32.72 35.33
N SER A 178 19.85 -33.73 34.52
CA SER A 178 20.83 -34.41 33.64
C SER A 178 21.41 -33.48 32.56
N ILE A 179 20.62 -32.53 32.02
CA ILE A 179 21.11 -31.50 31.10
C ILE A 179 21.98 -30.50 31.83
N ARG A 180 21.72 -30.12 33.09
CA ARG A 180 22.63 -29.27 33.87
C ARG A 180 23.95 -29.97 34.16
N GLU A 181 23.91 -31.27 34.42
CA GLU A 181 25.09 -32.11 34.63
C GLU A 181 25.87 -32.32 33.32
N GLU A 182 25.19 -32.57 32.20
CA GLU A 182 25.80 -32.63 30.86
C GLU A 182 26.21 -31.27 30.31
N MET A 183 25.53 -30.17 30.65
CA MET A 183 25.94 -28.80 30.30
C MET A 183 27.13 -28.38 31.14
N ALA A 184 27.30 -28.86 32.37
CA ALA A 184 28.53 -28.69 33.12
C ALA A 184 29.69 -29.42 32.42
N LEU A 185 29.46 -30.66 31.96
CA LEU A 185 30.43 -31.42 31.16
C LEU A 185 30.69 -30.78 29.78
N THR A 186 29.64 -30.25 29.14
CA THR A 186 29.71 -29.62 27.82
C THR A 186 30.29 -28.22 27.91
N ASN A 187 30.12 -27.49 29.01
CA ASN A 187 30.83 -26.23 29.27
C ASN A 187 32.28 -26.49 29.64
N GLU A 188 32.62 -27.58 30.32
CA GLU A 188 34.02 -27.99 30.52
C GLU A 188 34.71 -28.33 29.18
N ILE A 189 33.99 -28.99 28.28
CA ILE A 189 34.44 -29.27 26.90
C ILE A 189 34.44 -27.99 26.04
N SER A 190 33.43 -27.15 26.14
CA SER A 190 33.31 -25.91 25.38
C SER A 190 34.29 -24.87 25.89
N GLU A 191 34.64 -24.81 27.17
CA GLU A 191 35.68 -23.91 27.69
C GLU A 191 37.09 -24.38 27.28
N ALA A 192 37.27 -25.68 27.10
CA ALA A 192 38.48 -26.26 26.50
C ALA A 192 38.58 -26.03 24.97
N ILE A 193 37.46 -25.73 24.28
CA ILE A 193 37.40 -25.52 22.82
C ILE A 193 37.20 -24.03 22.44
N SER A 194 36.55 -23.24 23.30
CA SER A 194 36.06 -21.87 23.06
C SER A 194 36.96 -20.77 23.63
N ASN A 195 38.18 -21.09 24.11
CA ASN A 195 39.22 -20.07 24.14
C ASN A 195 40.03 -20.06 22.83
N PRO A 196 39.43 -19.53 21.76
CA PRO A 196 39.95 -18.36 21.11
C PRO A 196 39.09 -17.17 21.55
N VAL A 197 39.66 -16.39 22.46
CA VAL A 197 39.20 -15.09 22.98
C VAL A 197 38.16 -14.36 22.10
N GLY A 198 36.95 -14.23 22.63
CA GLY A 198 36.10 -13.04 22.47
C GLY A 198 35.12 -13.03 21.30
N LEU A 199 33.95 -13.67 21.43
CA LEU A 199 32.85 -13.53 20.48
C LEU A 199 31.46 -13.60 21.15
N GLY A 200 31.09 -12.50 21.81
CA GLY A 200 29.71 -12.25 22.20
C GLY A 200 29.14 -11.18 21.28
N HIS A 201 28.31 -11.61 20.32
CA HIS A 201 27.66 -10.81 19.27
C HIS A 201 28.56 -10.45 18.09
N GLU A 202 28.50 -11.24 17.01
CA GLU A 202 29.06 -10.86 15.71
C GLU A 202 27.97 -10.82 14.63
N LEU A 203 28.16 -9.88 13.73
CA LEU A 203 27.22 -9.34 12.74
C LEU A 203 26.74 -10.43 11.76
N ASP A 204 25.56 -10.25 11.14
CA ASP A 204 25.08 -11.14 10.08
C ASP A 204 25.89 -10.90 8.79
N GLU A 205 26.81 -11.81 8.48
CA GLU A 205 27.74 -11.67 7.35
C GLU A 205 27.04 -11.67 5.99
N ASP A 206 25.80 -12.14 5.88
CA ASP A 206 25.08 -12.15 4.60
C ASP A 206 24.38 -10.83 4.32
N GLU A 207 23.92 -10.14 5.36
CA GLU A 207 23.50 -8.75 5.29
C GLU A 207 24.67 -7.88 4.82
N LEU A 208 25.87 -8.10 5.39
CA LEU A 208 27.12 -7.48 4.93
C LEU A 208 27.48 -7.81 3.47
N ARG A 209 27.27 -9.05 3.01
CA ARG A 209 27.57 -9.44 1.62
C ARG A 209 26.65 -8.78 0.60
N ASN A 210 25.37 -8.63 0.91
CA ASN A 210 24.43 -7.92 0.04
C ASN A 210 24.73 -6.41 0.00
N GLU A 211 25.03 -5.82 1.14
CA GLU A 211 25.37 -4.40 1.24
C GLU A 211 26.71 -4.10 0.52
N LEU A 212 27.64 -5.04 0.54
CA LEU A 212 28.90 -4.97 -0.19
C LEU A 212 28.70 -5.08 -1.71
N GLN A 213 27.84 -5.97 -2.18
CA GLN A 213 27.60 -6.15 -3.62
C GLN A 213 26.86 -4.95 -4.23
N GLU A 214 26.00 -4.27 -3.46
CA GLU A 214 25.37 -3.02 -3.87
C GLU A 214 26.42 -1.89 -4.07
N LEU A 215 27.39 -1.76 -3.16
CA LEU A 215 28.54 -0.84 -3.30
C LEU A 215 29.40 -1.12 -4.55
N GLU A 216 29.55 -2.39 -4.92
CA GLU A 216 30.30 -2.79 -6.12
C GLU A 216 29.56 -2.41 -7.43
N GLN A 217 28.23 -2.55 -7.46
CA GLN A 217 27.43 -2.23 -8.64
C GLN A 217 27.36 -0.72 -8.89
N ASP A 218 27.27 0.08 -7.82
CA ASP A 218 27.27 1.55 -7.88
C ASP A 218 28.63 2.11 -8.33
N GLU A 219 29.74 1.51 -7.88
CA GLU A 219 31.08 1.89 -8.34
C GLU A 219 31.28 1.57 -9.83
N LEU A 220 30.84 0.39 -10.28
CA LEU A 220 30.84 0.01 -11.69
C LEU A 220 29.98 0.96 -12.53
N HIS A 221 28.81 1.38 -12.03
CA HIS A 221 27.96 2.37 -12.69
C HIS A 221 28.65 3.73 -12.82
N ASN A 222 29.29 4.25 -11.77
CA ASN A 222 30.00 5.53 -11.82
C ASN A 222 31.19 5.50 -12.80
N ARG A 223 31.88 4.37 -12.92
CA ARG A 223 32.95 4.18 -13.91
C ARG A 223 32.40 4.08 -15.34
N LEU A 224 31.24 3.46 -15.55
CA LEU A 224 30.58 3.39 -16.87
C LEU A 224 29.93 4.71 -17.29
N VAL A 225 29.40 5.50 -16.35
CA VAL A 225 28.91 6.86 -16.63
C VAL A 225 30.07 7.79 -17.02
N GLY A 226 31.29 7.51 -16.53
CA GLY A 226 32.53 8.10 -17.04
C GLY A 226 32.98 7.56 -18.41
N ALA A 227 32.36 6.50 -18.93
CA ALA A 227 32.78 5.79 -20.13
C ALA A 227 31.60 5.25 -20.97
N GLU A 228 30.67 6.10 -21.43
CA GLU A 228 29.99 5.93 -22.75
C GLU A 228 29.23 7.21 -23.13
N ALA A 229 29.87 8.04 -23.95
CA ALA A 229 29.25 8.49 -25.19
C ALA A 229 30.40 8.86 -26.14
N ALA A 230 30.94 7.86 -26.84
CA ALA A 230 31.65 8.16 -28.08
C ALA A 230 30.67 8.96 -28.98
N PRO A 231 31.02 10.16 -29.43
CA PRO A 231 30.03 11.10 -29.97
C PRO A 231 29.40 10.56 -31.26
N ALA A 232 28.09 10.36 -31.21
CA ALA A 232 27.25 10.23 -32.40
C ALA A 232 27.36 11.54 -33.20
N HIS A 233 28.06 11.50 -34.34
CA HIS A 233 28.16 12.64 -35.23
C HIS A 233 26.80 13.01 -35.85
N HIS A 234 26.30 14.15 -35.37
CA HIS A 234 25.27 15.07 -35.84
C HIS A 234 24.82 14.99 -37.31
N ILE A 235 23.50 15.09 -37.51
CA ILE A 235 22.92 15.69 -38.72
C ILE A 235 22.68 17.17 -38.44
N SER A 236 23.26 18.06 -39.25
CA SER A 236 22.77 19.43 -39.42
C SER A 236 23.07 19.91 -40.83
N THR A 237 22.02 20.13 -41.61
CA THR A 237 22.05 21.07 -42.74
C THR A 237 22.03 22.50 -42.17
N PRO A 238 22.88 23.40 -42.69
CA PRO A 238 22.40 24.22 -43.80
C PRO A 238 23.42 24.41 -44.94
N THR A 239 22.84 24.71 -46.08
CA THR A 239 23.35 25.06 -47.41
C THR A 239 24.59 25.98 -47.48
N GLN A 240 25.44 25.65 -48.46
CA GLN A 240 26.46 26.45 -49.20
C GLN A 240 27.86 26.67 -48.57
N SER A 241 28.85 25.88 -48.99
CA SER A 241 29.77 26.18 -50.12
C SER A 241 31.13 25.44 -49.98
N ASP A 242 31.44 24.67 -51.02
CA ASP A 242 32.76 24.27 -51.56
C ASP A 242 33.95 23.87 -50.64
N ALA A 243 34.20 22.55 -50.67
CA ALA A 243 35.46 21.89 -51.05
C ALA A 243 36.76 22.05 -50.20
N THR A 244 37.03 20.97 -49.45
CA THR A 244 38.29 20.18 -49.40
C THR A 244 39.63 20.87 -49.04
N LYS A 245 40.19 20.57 -47.84
CA LYS A 245 41.45 19.82 -47.61
C LYS A 245 42.05 20.04 -46.19
N ASN A 246 42.62 18.96 -45.67
CA ASN A 246 43.67 18.83 -44.65
C ASN A 246 43.32 18.92 -43.16
N ALA A 247 42.93 17.76 -42.63
CA ALA A 247 43.38 17.24 -41.35
C ALA A 247 44.92 17.10 -41.35
N HIS A 248 45.63 18.02 -40.68
CA HIS A 248 47.01 17.77 -40.19
C HIS A 248 47.52 18.79 -39.15
N ALA A 249 46.64 19.61 -38.56
CA ALA A 249 47.07 20.68 -37.64
C ALA A 249 46.99 20.28 -36.15
N ASP A 250 46.06 19.40 -35.77
CA ASP A 250 45.78 19.14 -34.33
C ASP A 250 46.73 18.12 -33.67
N SER A 251 47.36 17.20 -34.44
CA SER A 251 48.25 16.18 -33.85
C SER A 251 49.62 16.72 -33.40
N VAL A 252 50.00 17.93 -33.86
CA VAL A 252 51.29 18.53 -33.52
C VAL A 252 51.26 19.18 -32.13
N ASP A 253 50.06 19.58 -31.69
CA ASP A 253 49.83 20.26 -30.41
C ASP A 253 49.84 19.27 -29.24
N GLU A 254 49.15 18.13 -29.41
CA GLU A 254 49.05 17.09 -28.37
C GLU A 254 50.42 16.45 -28.04
N ASP A 255 51.27 16.21 -29.05
CA ASP A 255 52.62 15.65 -28.86
C ASP A 255 53.58 16.65 -28.17
N ALA A 256 53.34 17.96 -28.35
CA ALA A 256 54.13 19.00 -27.71
C ALA A 256 53.76 19.15 -26.23
N GLU A 257 52.46 19.09 -25.92
CA GLU A 257 51.95 19.11 -24.55
C GLU A 257 52.38 17.87 -23.74
N LEU A 258 52.34 16.67 -24.33
CA LEU A 258 52.79 15.43 -23.68
C LEU A 258 54.28 15.48 -23.30
N ARG A 259 55.12 16.07 -24.15
CA ARG A 259 56.56 16.24 -23.87
C ARG A 259 56.83 17.26 -22.76
N ALA A 260 56.03 18.33 -22.68
CA ALA A 260 56.15 19.32 -21.61
C ALA A 260 55.80 18.71 -20.24
N LEU A 261 54.70 17.95 -20.17
CA LEU A 261 54.27 17.24 -18.96
C LEU A 261 55.29 16.19 -18.48
N GLN A 262 55.91 15.46 -19.40
CA GLN A 262 56.96 14.49 -19.04
C GLN A 262 58.23 15.16 -18.51
N ALA A 263 58.57 16.36 -19.00
CA ALA A 263 59.72 17.11 -18.52
C ALA A 263 59.49 17.71 -17.12
N GLU A 264 58.26 18.10 -16.81
CA GLU A 264 57.87 18.66 -15.51
C GLU A 264 57.85 17.60 -14.40
N LEU A 265 57.49 16.35 -14.73
CA LEU A 265 57.53 15.22 -13.78
C LEU A 265 58.93 14.64 -13.54
N ALA A 266 59.92 15.05 -14.33
CA ALA A 266 61.30 14.55 -14.26
C ALA A 266 62.28 15.51 -13.55
N MET A 267 61.80 16.64 -13.01
CA MET A 267 62.52 17.53 -12.08
C MET A 267 62.09 17.29 -10.64
#